data_AF-A0A9X0B600-F1
#
_entry.id   AF-A0A9X0B600-F1
#
_cell.length_a   1.000
_cell.length_b   1.000
_cell.length_c   1.000
_cell.angle_alpha   90.00
_cell.angle_beta   90.00
_cell.angle_gamma   90.00
#
_symmetry.space_group_name_H-M   'P 1'
#
loop_
_entity.id
_entity.type
_entity.pdbx_description
1 polymer ?
#
loop_
_entity_poly.entity_id
_entity_poly.type
_entity_poly.pdbx_seq_one_letter_code
_entity_poly.pdbx_strand_id
1 'polypeptide(L)'
;MLLNLPTELVQLILRSCDTPTYLQLALSCRSIYEMATKSRELVLHQLHQTPGCTDDIDTLPIQDLVKLLKKHSHQELFGSEHFTNRKLIDFQGKKLDTRASSLEAPVLRNRALLAFQGDETVYFVDIRAGTVSLRRRLESPAKQFGTIQVLRTAFNSSGAYVLHRFQPFADKQLDTTHPFVQQAMQSYPQGSVFLAYYSFDSPTDAVRLYDFHDEQEYDPIAIAAHRDEKFAISWQHRQRAQDHHVLIYLMEDPDEDEDEDEDDEDDDENEDEDDDEDEEVDDEDEEIEQEEENNGEHEASGQPQTVSNIICSSYDCYALTEMNDGRSSDAALIGKGPTAKLVFNDRGFQMLHHYRAHTLFSSFQKLHSIPGIPEPAVRNNSCLVPYSPLLMLQFAIGIPFFATHRNGTDSPVPGTCHWQYLTVGIATHRVEHWTVACLLKSESNPQAFRCDHVMNLDRGRRFDHWTAVAQLGGYEESNTSEGSLIAASPLGTRIAIASWKTVTVWALEPRVLVDEEDGYYPESWTNSAGLTELRPAAIQLNAVCLQMKFTENEHELAVITDCGLILLDIRPSGGGVKVVERRTL
;
A
#
# COMPACT_ATOMS: atom_id res chain seq x y z
N MET A 1 -3.26 -8.08 -46.87
CA MET A 1 -3.43 -6.86 -47.69
C MET A 1 -2.32 -5.84 -47.46
N LEU A 2 -1.92 -5.53 -46.21
CA LEU A 2 -0.83 -4.57 -45.94
C LEU A 2 0.52 -4.92 -46.60
N LEU A 3 0.91 -6.21 -46.60
CA LEU A 3 2.16 -6.71 -47.19
C LEU A 3 2.21 -6.65 -48.73
N ASN A 4 1.09 -6.35 -49.40
CA ASN A 4 1.03 -6.23 -50.85
C ASN A 4 1.25 -4.78 -51.32
N LEU A 5 1.39 -3.84 -50.39
CA LEU A 5 1.69 -2.45 -50.68
C LEU A 5 3.21 -2.25 -50.91
N PRO A 6 3.61 -1.28 -51.74
CA PRO A 6 4.99 -0.81 -51.80
C PRO A 6 5.53 -0.42 -50.42
N THR A 7 6.83 -0.66 -50.18
CA THR A 7 7.49 -0.40 -48.90
C THR A 7 7.32 1.05 -48.45
N GLU A 8 7.34 1.99 -49.38
CA GLU A 8 7.19 3.43 -49.12
C GLU A 8 5.80 3.75 -48.56
N LEU A 9 4.75 3.09 -49.08
CA LEU A 9 3.39 3.26 -48.55
C LEU A 9 3.25 2.63 -47.17
N VAL A 10 3.86 1.46 -46.95
CA VAL A 10 3.88 0.82 -45.61
C VAL A 10 4.61 1.71 -44.61
N GLN A 11 5.77 2.29 -44.98
CA GLN A 11 6.52 3.20 -44.12
C GLN A 11 5.76 4.50 -43.84
N LEU A 12 5.02 5.03 -44.82
CA LEU A 12 4.15 6.19 -44.60
C LEU A 12 3.03 5.89 -43.60
N ILE A 13 2.38 4.72 -43.72
CA ILE A 13 1.37 4.25 -42.76
C ILE A 13 2.00 4.15 -41.36
N LEU A 14 3.16 3.49 -41.25
CA LEU A 14 3.88 3.33 -39.99
C LEU A 14 4.31 4.66 -39.38
N ARG A 15 4.62 5.67 -40.19
CA ARG A 15 4.96 7.03 -39.73
C ARG A 15 3.76 7.74 -39.13
N SER A 16 2.55 7.48 -39.63
CA SER A 16 1.31 8.07 -39.13
C SER A 16 0.76 7.38 -37.88
N CYS A 17 1.31 6.22 -37.50
CA CYS A 17 0.97 5.54 -36.25
C CYS A 17 1.68 6.20 -35.07
N ASP A 18 1.02 6.19 -33.92
CA ASP A 18 1.70 6.42 -32.65
C ASP A 18 2.67 5.27 -32.31
N THR A 19 3.62 5.52 -31.41
CA THR A 19 4.68 4.55 -31.11
C THR A 19 4.16 3.17 -30.67
N PRO A 20 3.15 3.06 -29.79
CA PRO A 20 2.58 1.75 -29.43
C PRO A 20 2.06 0.98 -30.65
N THR A 21 1.24 1.61 -31.49
CA THR A 21 0.70 0.96 -32.70
C THR A 21 1.80 0.61 -33.69
N TYR A 22 2.78 1.50 -33.87
CA TYR A 22 3.96 1.26 -34.70
C TYR A 22 4.71 -0.01 -34.27
N LEU A 23 4.98 -0.16 -32.96
CA LEU A 23 5.69 -1.32 -32.42
C LEU A 23 4.86 -2.60 -32.55
N GLN A 24 3.56 -2.54 -32.27
CA GLN A 24 2.67 -3.69 -32.42
C GLN A 24 2.64 -4.19 -33.87
N LEU A 25 2.52 -3.27 -34.84
CA LEU A 25 2.58 -3.59 -36.26
C LEU A 25 3.96 -4.17 -36.64
N ALA A 26 5.04 -3.56 -36.17
CA ALA A 26 6.40 -4.03 -36.44
C ALA A 26 6.63 -5.46 -35.90
N LEU A 27 6.15 -5.77 -34.70
CA LEU A 27 6.32 -7.09 -34.07
C LEU A 27 5.37 -8.17 -34.62
N SER A 28 4.31 -7.78 -35.32
CA SER A 28 3.33 -8.72 -35.89
C SER A 28 3.88 -9.56 -37.06
N CYS A 29 4.86 -9.04 -37.82
CA CYS A 29 5.36 -9.68 -39.04
C CYS A 29 6.82 -9.31 -39.30
N ARG A 30 7.65 -10.31 -39.65
CA ARG A 30 9.07 -10.11 -39.99
C ARG A 30 9.29 -9.09 -41.11
N SER A 31 8.46 -9.09 -42.15
CA SER A 31 8.60 -8.13 -43.25
C SER A 31 8.33 -6.70 -42.81
N ILE A 32 7.31 -6.48 -41.97
CA ILE A 32 7.00 -5.15 -41.40
C ILE A 32 8.10 -4.74 -40.44
N TYR A 33 8.58 -5.65 -39.59
CA TYR A 33 9.72 -5.41 -38.71
C TYR A 33 10.94 -4.88 -39.47
N GLU A 34 11.30 -5.53 -40.58
CA GLU A 34 12.42 -5.11 -41.42
C GLU A 34 12.16 -3.74 -42.07
N MET A 35 10.94 -3.47 -42.57
CA MET A 35 10.57 -2.17 -43.15
C MET A 35 10.60 -1.03 -42.12
N ALA A 36 10.16 -1.32 -40.89
CA ALA A 36 10.12 -0.41 -39.75
C ALA A 36 11.53 -0.06 -39.25
N THR A 37 12.38 -1.08 -39.08
CA THR A 37 13.70 -0.92 -38.43
C THR A 37 14.85 -0.57 -39.38
N LYS A 38 14.70 -0.72 -40.70
CA LYS A 38 15.71 -0.34 -41.70
C LYS A 38 15.62 1.12 -42.14
N SER A 39 14.53 1.82 -41.84
CA SER A 39 14.39 3.24 -42.15
C SER A 39 14.82 4.10 -40.97
N ARG A 40 15.97 4.78 -41.10
CA ARG A 40 16.50 5.69 -40.06
C ARG A 40 15.49 6.78 -39.73
N GLU A 41 14.94 7.43 -40.74
CA GLU A 41 13.99 8.54 -40.59
C GLU A 41 12.75 8.11 -39.82
N LEU A 42 12.25 6.90 -40.08
CA LEU A 42 11.08 6.36 -39.40
C LEU A 42 11.38 6.07 -37.92
N VAL A 43 12.52 5.46 -37.62
CA VAL A 43 12.92 5.18 -36.23
C VAL A 43 13.15 6.48 -35.45
N LEU A 44 13.82 7.48 -36.06
CA LEU A 44 13.98 8.80 -35.44
C LEU A 44 12.64 9.49 -35.21
N HIS A 45 11.72 9.43 -36.17
CA HIS A 45 10.39 9.99 -36.00
C HIS A 45 9.65 9.38 -34.80
N GLN A 46 9.73 8.05 -34.65
CA GLN A 46 9.09 7.35 -33.53
C GLN A 46 9.78 7.65 -32.20
N LEU A 47 11.11 7.84 -32.17
CA LEU A 47 11.84 8.27 -30.98
C LEU A 47 11.44 9.66 -30.49
N HIS A 48 11.27 10.62 -31.42
CA HIS A 48 10.77 11.97 -31.07
C HIS A 48 9.33 11.97 -30.54
N GLN A 49 8.57 10.88 -30.76
CA GLN A 49 7.23 10.69 -30.19
C GLN A 49 7.25 9.91 -28.86
N THR A 50 8.42 9.49 -28.39
CA THR A 50 8.60 8.81 -27.10
C THR A 50 9.26 9.71 -26.07
N PRO A 51 8.85 9.62 -24.79
CA PRO A 51 9.54 10.27 -23.70
C PRO A 51 11.04 9.95 -23.61
N GLY A 52 11.82 10.89 -23.08
CA GLY A 52 13.25 10.76 -22.82
C GLY A 52 14.16 10.92 -24.05
N CYS A 53 13.64 11.50 -25.14
CA CYS A 53 14.44 11.81 -26.31
C CYS A 53 15.46 12.94 -26.01
N THR A 54 16.73 12.77 -26.40
CA THR A 54 17.78 13.79 -26.21
C THR A 54 18.30 14.30 -27.56
N ASP A 55 18.87 15.50 -27.60
CA ASP A 55 19.35 16.13 -28.85
C ASP A 55 20.48 15.34 -29.56
N ASP A 56 21.20 14.49 -28.83
CA ASP A 56 22.35 13.74 -29.38
C ASP A 56 21.97 12.51 -30.24
N ILE A 57 20.69 12.14 -30.32
CA ILE A 57 20.27 10.91 -31.00
C ILE A 57 20.53 10.94 -32.52
N ASP A 58 20.59 12.12 -33.12
CA ASP A 58 20.77 12.28 -34.57
C ASP A 58 22.13 11.78 -35.08
N THR A 59 23.10 11.58 -34.18
CA THR A 59 24.44 11.05 -34.51
C THR A 59 24.54 9.53 -34.39
N LEU A 60 23.60 8.88 -33.69
CA LEU A 60 23.67 7.45 -33.38
C LEU A 60 23.40 6.59 -34.62
N PRO A 61 24.07 5.42 -34.78
CA PRO A 61 23.76 4.50 -35.87
C PRO A 61 22.37 3.88 -35.72
N ILE A 62 21.74 3.47 -36.83
CA ILE A 62 20.35 2.97 -36.84
C ILE A 62 20.10 1.80 -35.88
N GLN A 63 21.09 0.92 -35.71
CA GLN A 63 20.97 -0.21 -34.79
C GLN A 63 20.82 0.24 -33.34
N ASP A 64 21.52 1.32 -32.95
CA ASP A 64 21.44 1.87 -31.61
C ASP A 64 20.17 2.69 -31.41
N LEU A 65 19.70 3.39 -32.45
CA LEU A 65 18.36 4.01 -32.45
C LEU A 65 17.25 2.99 -32.23
N VAL A 66 17.31 1.83 -32.90
CA VAL A 66 16.31 0.75 -32.70
C VAL A 66 16.38 0.18 -31.28
N LYS A 67 17.58 0.04 -30.70
CA LYS A 67 17.73 -0.38 -29.29
C LYS A 67 17.17 0.66 -28.34
N LEU A 68 17.44 1.95 -28.60
CA LEU A 68 16.96 3.06 -27.78
C LEU A 68 15.43 3.14 -27.82
N LEU A 69 14.83 3.04 -29.01
CA LEU A 69 13.38 3.03 -29.17
C LEU A 69 12.76 1.90 -28.36
N LYS A 70 13.31 0.67 -28.46
CA LYS A 70 12.84 -0.46 -27.64
C LYS A 70 12.98 -0.19 -26.15
N LYS A 71 14.10 0.39 -25.72
CA LYS A 71 14.34 0.73 -24.31
C LYS A 71 13.30 1.72 -23.79
N HIS A 72 13.08 2.85 -24.48
CA HIS A 72 12.11 3.86 -24.06
C HIS A 72 10.68 3.31 -24.08
N SER A 73 10.35 2.56 -25.13
CA SER A 73 9.05 1.91 -25.24
C SER A 73 8.79 0.92 -24.11
N HIS A 74 9.83 0.23 -23.63
CA HIS A 74 9.71 -0.64 -22.47
C HIS A 74 9.53 0.13 -21.16
N GLN A 75 10.21 1.28 -21.02
CA GLN A 75 10.02 2.17 -19.88
C GLN A 75 8.58 2.69 -19.85
N GLU A 76 8.02 3.07 -21.01
CA GLU A 76 6.65 3.54 -21.15
C GLU A 76 5.57 2.45 -21.20
N LEU A 77 5.94 1.18 -20.97
CA LEU A 77 5.03 0.03 -20.96
C LEU A 77 4.26 -0.20 -22.28
N PHE A 78 4.78 0.28 -23.41
CA PHE A 78 4.10 0.08 -24.70
C PHE A 78 4.00 -1.39 -25.05
N GLY A 79 2.76 -1.87 -25.26
CA GLY A 79 2.45 -3.27 -25.55
C GLY A 79 2.26 -4.14 -24.31
N SER A 80 2.43 -3.62 -23.10
CA SER A 80 2.23 -4.38 -21.87
C SER A 80 0.80 -4.94 -21.75
N GLU A 81 -0.20 -4.28 -22.32
CA GLU A 81 -1.58 -4.78 -22.43
C GLU A 81 -1.68 -6.16 -23.11
N HIS A 82 -0.73 -6.47 -24.01
CA HIS A 82 -0.66 -7.73 -24.75
C HIS A 82 0.40 -8.69 -24.21
N PHE A 83 1.51 -8.17 -23.70
CA PHE A 83 2.69 -8.96 -23.36
C PHE A 83 2.87 -9.22 -21.86
N THR A 84 2.07 -8.61 -20.99
CA THR A 84 2.13 -8.85 -19.53
C THR A 84 1.96 -10.34 -19.20
N ASN A 85 2.95 -10.92 -18.52
CA ASN A 85 2.84 -12.28 -18.00
C ASN A 85 1.99 -12.29 -16.74
N ARG A 86 1.10 -13.27 -16.63
CA ARG A 86 0.15 -13.42 -15.51
C ARG A 86 0.36 -14.76 -14.86
N LYS A 87 0.71 -14.75 -13.58
CA LYS A 87 0.96 -15.98 -12.81
C LYS A 87 -0.06 -16.10 -11.69
N LEU A 88 -1.01 -17.01 -11.84
CA LEU A 88 -1.96 -17.36 -10.78
C LEU A 88 -1.30 -18.39 -9.85
N ILE A 89 -1.30 -18.12 -8.55
CA ILE A 89 -0.81 -19.04 -7.53
C ILE A 89 -1.98 -19.89 -7.03
N ASP A 90 -1.93 -21.19 -7.32
CA ASP A 90 -2.89 -22.19 -6.87
C ASP A 90 -2.40 -22.86 -5.58
N PHE A 91 -3.11 -22.63 -4.49
CA PHE A 91 -2.81 -23.16 -3.17
C PHE A 91 -3.48 -24.52 -2.94
N GLN A 92 -3.23 -25.47 -3.85
CA GLN A 92 -3.81 -26.83 -3.83
C GLN A 92 -5.34 -26.84 -3.77
N GLY A 93 -6.01 -25.92 -4.48
CA GLY A 93 -7.46 -25.81 -4.46
C GLY A 93 -8.05 -25.17 -3.20
N LYS A 94 -7.23 -24.70 -2.23
CA LYS A 94 -7.72 -23.83 -1.16
C LYS A 94 -8.16 -22.50 -1.74
N LYS A 95 -9.35 -22.05 -1.36
CA LYS A 95 -9.89 -20.75 -1.79
C LYS A 95 -9.46 -19.66 -0.82
N LEU A 96 -8.75 -18.65 -1.35
CA LEU A 96 -8.30 -17.52 -0.57
C LEU A 96 -9.50 -16.72 -0.03
N ASP A 97 -9.48 -16.40 1.26
CA ASP A 97 -10.38 -15.42 1.84
C ASP A 97 -9.78 -14.03 1.66
N THR A 98 -10.30 -13.32 0.67
CA THR A 98 -9.78 -12.02 0.22
C THR A 98 -10.02 -10.90 1.21
N ARG A 99 -10.99 -11.05 2.12
CA ARG A 99 -11.27 -10.06 3.16
C ARG A 99 -10.42 -10.32 4.40
N ALA A 100 -10.17 -11.58 4.72
CA ALA A 100 -9.32 -11.97 5.84
C ALA A 100 -7.83 -11.84 5.53
N SER A 101 -7.42 -11.91 4.25
CA SER A 101 -6.03 -11.74 3.81
C SER A 101 -5.62 -10.26 3.75
N SER A 102 -4.32 -9.97 3.84
CA SER A 102 -3.77 -8.62 3.71
C SER A 102 -2.48 -8.59 2.88
N LEU A 103 -2.42 -7.68 1.91
CA LEU A 103 -1.20 -7.34 1.16
C LEU A 103 -0.47 -6.12 1.73
N GLU A 104 -1.18 -5.23 2.41
CA GLU A 104 -0.68 -3.88 2.66
C GLU A 104 0.06 -3.75 3.99
N ALA A 105 1.35 -3.43 3.88
CA ALA A 105 2.17 -2.88 4.96
C ALA A 105 3.22 -1.96 4.30
N PRO A 106 3.24 -0.65 4.60
CA PRO A 106 4.10 0.33 3.91
C PRO A 106 5.59 -0.04 3.91
N VAL A 107 6.04 -0.65 5.01
CA VAL A 107 7.45 -1.03 5.25
C VAL A 107 7.79 -2.41 4.67
N LEU A 108 6.82 -3.33 4.59
CA LEU A 108 7.05 -4.74 4.23
C LEU A 108 6.49 -5.05 2.83
N ARG A 109 7.02 -4.36 1.82
CA ARG A 109 6.51 -4.36 0.43
C ARG A 109 6.40 -5.75 -0.19
N ASN A 110 7.25 -6.69 0.22
CA ASN A 110 7.28 -8.06 -0.28
C ASN A 110 6.58 -9.10 0.60
N ARG A 111 5.79 -8.70 1.62
CA ARG A 111 5.15 -9.67 2.52
C ARG A 111 3.64 -9.65 2.46
N ALA A 112 2.98 -10.75 2.78
CA ALA A 112 1.52 -10.81 2.86
C ALA A 112 1.07 -11.78 3.96
N LEU A 113 -0.12 -11.55 4.49
CA LEU A 113 -0.84 -12.54 5.29
C LEU A 113 -1.96 -13.11 4.42
N LEU A 114 -1.95 -14.43 4.23
CA LEU A 114 -2.95 -15.14 3.46
C LEU A 114 -3.81 -15.97 4.41
N ALA A 115 -5.12 -15.78 4.33
CA ALA A 115 -6.12 -16.59 5.02
C ALA A 115 -6.98 -17.32 3.98
N PHE A 116 -7.42 -18.54 4.29
CA PHE A 116 -8.22 -19.35 3.37
C PHE A 116 -9.60 -19.63 3.96
N GLN A 117 -10.62 -19.73 3.10
CA GLN A 117 -11.98 -19.98 3.52
C GLN A 117 -12.07 -21.34 4.24
N GLY A 118 -12.52 -21.34 5.49
CA GLY A 118 -12.62 -22.53 6.33
C GLY A 118 -11.28 -23.05 6.87
N ASP A 119 -10.18 -22.31 6.69
CA ASP A 119 -8.90 -22.58 7.35
C ASP A 119 -8.75 -21.64 8.56
N GLU A 120 -8.27 -22.19 9.67
CA GLU A 120 -8.06 -21.49 10.93
C GLU A 120 -6.66 -20.89 11.04
N THR A 121 -5.79 -21.22 10.08
CA THR A 121 -4.39 -20.81 10.04
C THR A 121 -4.20 -19.61 9.10
N VAL A 122 -3.43 -18.63 9.55
CA VAL A 122 -2.96 -17.53 8.70
C VAL A 122 -1.53 -17.81 8.25
N TYR A 123 -1.25 -17.62 6.97
CA TYR A 123 0.05 -17.91 6.37
C TYR A 123 0.78 -16.60 6.10
N PHE A 124 1.89 -16.39 6.78
CA PHE A 124 2.80 -15.27 6.51
C PHE A 124 3.77 -15.66 5.40
N VAL A 125 3.71 -14.95 4.27
CA VAL A 125 4.44 -15.28 3.05
C VAL A 125 5.28 -14.12 2.54
N ASP A 126 6.38 -14.46 1.88
CA ASP A 126 7.14 -13.55 1.02
C ASP A 126 6.70 -13.69 -0.44
N ILE A 127 6.62 -12.55 -1.13
CA ILE A 127 6.36 -12.41 -2.56
C ILE A 127 7.58 -11.74 -3.17
N ARG A 128 8.39 -12.49 -3.93
CA ARG A 128 9.61 -11.98 -4.57
C ARG A 128 9.82 -12.62 -5.92
N ALA A 129 10.14 -11.81 -6.93
CA ALA A 129 10.54 -12.26 -8.27
C ALA A 129 9.56 -13.28 -8.87
N GLY A 130 8.26 -12.99 -8.73
CA GLY A 130 7.20 -13.82 -9.28
C GLY A 130 6.99 -15.13 -8.52
N THR A 131 7.54 -15.27 -7.32
CA THR A 131 7.39 -16.47 -6.47
C THR A 131 6.81 -16.13 -5.11
N VAL A 132 6.14 -17.12 -4.51
CA VAL A 132 5.58 -17.04 -3.16
C VAL A 132 6.22 -18.12 -2.29
N SER A 133 6.75 -17.72 -1.14
CA SER A 133 7.39 -18.61 -0.16
C SER A 133 6.82 -18.40 1.23
N LEU A 134 6.51 -19.48 1.94
CA LEU A 134 6.05 -19.45 3.33
C LEU A 134 7.19 -19.01 4.26
N ARG A 135 6.90 -18.06 5.15
CA ARG A 135 7.75 -17.72 6.29
C ARG A 135 7.31 -18.38 7.57
N ARG A 136 6.02 -18.21 7.93
CA ARG A 136 5.47 -18.68 9.21
C ARG A 136 4.00 -19.03 9.06
N ARG A 137 3.56 -20.02 9.83
CA ARG A 137 2.15 -20.35 10.04
C ARG A 137 1.73 -19.79 11.38
N LEU A 138 0.68 -18.97 11.37
CA LEU A 138 0.12 -18.36 12.56
C LEU A 138 -1.12 -19.19 12.91
N GLU A 139 -0.95 -20.16 13.79
CA GLU A 139 -2.03 -21.02 14.27
C GLU A 139 -2.64 -20.40 15.52
N SER A 140 -3.97 -20.36 15.59
CA SER A 140 -4.62 -19.81 16.77
C SER A 140 -4.49 -20.76 17.96
N PRO A 141 -4.11 -20.25 19.15
CA PRO A 141 -3.99 -21.06 20.36
C PRO A 141 -5.33 -21.66 20.81
N ALA A 142 -6.45 -21.10 20.36
CA ALA A 142 -7.79 -21.57 20.73
C ALA A 142 -8.28 -22.80 19.94
N LYS A 143 -7.52 -23.27 18.94
CA LYS A 143 -7.97 -24.25 17.94
C LYS A 143 -8.48 -25.57 18.51
N GLN A 144 -7.95 -25.98 19.65
CA GLN A 144 -8.37 -27.22 20.31
C GLN A 144 -9.69 -27.11 21.08
N PHE A 145 -10.17 -25.89 21.35
CA PHE A 145 -11.32 -25.62 22.22
C PHE A 145 -12.59 -25.23 21.47
N GLY A 146 -12.51 -24.92 20.17
CA GLY A 146 -13.65 -24.49 19.38
C GLY A 146 -13.31 -24.26 17.92
N THR A 147 -14.30 -23.82 17.16
CA THR A 147 -14.16 -23.42 15.76
C THR A 147 -13.66 -21.99 15.68
N ILE A 148 -12.71 -21.75 14.78
CA ILE A 148 -12.10 -20.42 14.59
C ILE A 148 -12.36 -19.93 13.18
N GLN A 149 -12.82 -18.68 13.08
CA GLN A 149 -12.94 -17.99 11.81
C GLN A 149 -12.00 -16.77 11.81
N VAL A 150 -11.08 -16.72 10.85
CA VAL A 150 -10.27 -15.53 10.61
C VAL A 150 -11.15 -14.48 9.94
N LEU A 151 -11.33 -13.32 10.58
CA LEU A 151 -12.17 -12.23 10.09
C LEU A 151 -11.35 -11.24 9.26
N ARG A 152 -10.22 -10.78 9.81
CA ARG A 152 -9.34 -9.77 9.22
C ARG A 152 -7.91 -9.99 9.68
N THR A 153 -6.97 -9.56 8.86
CA THR A 153 -5.55 -9.50 9.23
C THR A 153 -4.98 -8.13 8.91
N ALA A 154 -4.03 -7.70 9.72
CA ALA A 154 -3.13 -6.59 9.45
C ALA A 154 -1.73 -6.96 9.96
N PHE A 155 -0.71 -6.26 9.48
CA PHE A 155 0.65 -6.45 9.98
C PHE A 155 1.46 -5.18 9.81
N ASN A 156 2.43 -5.01 10.70
CA ASN A 156 3.39 -3.91 10.67
C ASN A 156 4.81 -4.49 10.60
N SER A 157 5.84 -3.69 10.89
CA SER A 157 7.23 -4.17 10.93
C SER A 157 7.49 -5.19 12.05
N SER A 158 6.76 -5.11 13.16
CA SER A 158 7.00 -5.80 14.42
C SER A 158 6.19 -7.09 14.59
N GLY A 159 5.03 -7.22 13.94
CA GLY A 159 4.18 -8.38 14.09
C GLY A 159 2.92 -8.41 13.22
N ALA A 160 2.17 -9.50 13.36
CA ALA A 160 0.91 -9.77 12.69
C ALA A 160 -0.27 -9.71 13.67
N TYR A 161 -1.35 -9.08 13.24
CA TYR A 161 -2.60 -8.87 13.97
C TYR A 161 -3.69 -9.68 13.27
N VAL A 162 -4.29 -10.62 13.99
CA VAL A 162 -5.30 -11.54 13.44
C VAL A 162 -6.57 -11.45 14.26
N LEU A 163 -7.62 -10.85 13.66
CA LEU A 163 -8.95 -10.82 14.25
C LEU A 163 -9.65 -12.15 13.99
N HIS A 164 -10.08 -12.80 15.06
CA HIS A 164 -10.77 -14.07 15.02
C HIS A 164 -12.19 -13.94 15.58
N ARG A 165 -13.08 -14.81 15.10
CA ARG A 165 -14.30 -15.20 15.79
C ARG A 165 -14.15 -16.62 16.27
N PHE A 166 -14.41 -16.85 17.55
CA PHE A 166 -14.32 -18.17 18.17
C PHE A 166 -15.66 -18.62 18.71
N GLN A 167 -15.94 -19.89 18.46
CA GLN A 167 -17.13 -20.56 18.94
C GLN A 167 -16.74 -21.88 19.62
N PRO A 168 -17.04 -22.06 20.91
CA PRO A 168 -16.62 -23.24 21.67
C PRO A 168 -17.39 -24.48 21.21
N PHE A 169 -16.75 -25.65 21.31
CA PHE A 169 -17.44 -26.92 21.01
C PHE A 169 -18.50 -27.24 22.06
N ALA A 170 -19.72 -27.56 21.65
CA ALA A 170 -20.84 -27.84 22.57
C ALA A 170 -20.67 -29.12 23.43
N ASP A 171 -19.83 -30.07 22.99
CA ASP A 171 -19.88 -31.48 23.44
C ASP A 171 -18.60 -32.02 24.13
N LYS A 172 -17.62 -31.17 24.46
CA LYS A 172 -16.42 -31.63 25.20
C LYS A 172 -16.47 -31.22 26.66
N GLN A 173 -15.82 -31.99 27.54
CA GLN A 173 -15.39 -31.50 28.86
C GLN A 173 -14.40 -30.36 28.60
N LEU A 174 -14.95 -29.17 28.38
CA LEU A 174 -14.20 -27.96 28.10
C LEU A 174 -13.42 -27.60 29.35
N ASP A 175 -12.14 -27.28 29.18
CA ASP A 175 -11.38 -26.63 30.23
C ASP A 175 -11.95 -25.22 30.44
N THR A 176 -12.82 -25.09 31.44
CA THR A 176 -13.49 -23.83 31.79
C THR A 176 -12.52 -22.77 32.31
N THR A 177 -11.26 -23.13 32.56
CA THR A 177 -10.22 -22.19 33.00
C THR A 177 -9.43 -21.58 31.85
N HIS A 178 -9.57 -22.11 30.62
CA HIS A 178 -8.89 -21.54 29.46
C HIS A 178 -9.55 -20.21 29.06
N PRO A 179 -8.78 -19.11 28.81
CA PRO A 179 -9.34 -17.78 28.57
C PRO A 179 -10.43 -17.73 27.49
N PHE A 180 -10.20 -18.41 26.36
CA PHE A 180 -11.17 -18.49 25.26
C PHE A 180 -12.48 -19.19 25.64
N VAL A 181 -12.41 -20.26 26.44
CA VAL A 181 -13.59 -21.03 26.85
C VAL A 181 -14.38 -20.22 27.87
N GLN A 182 -13.69 -19.65 28.88
CA GLN A 182 -14.30 -18.81 29.90
C GLN A 182 -15.06 -17.64 29.26
N GLN A 183 -14.43 -16.96 28.29
CA GLN A 183 -15.01 -15.84 27.58
C GLN A 183 -16.21 -16.25 26.71
N ALA A 184 -16.09 -17.35 25.97
CA ALA A 184 -17.15 -17.80 25.08
C ALA A 184 -18.34 -18.41 25.82
N MET A 185 -18.15 -18.94 27.04
CA MET A 185 -19.25 -19.36 27.90
C MET A 185 -20.06 -18.17 28.45
N GLN A 186 -19.47 -16.97 28.48
CA GLN A 186 -20.17 -15.73 28.87
C GLN A 186 -20.87 -15.05 27.69
N SER A 187 -20.59 -15.46 26.44
CA SER A 187 -21.04 -14.78 25.21
C SER A 187 -21.99 -15.60 24.34
N TYR A 188 -22.82 -14.88 23.58
CA TYR A 188 -23.96 -15.28 22.75
C TYR A 188 -23.72 -16.45 21.74
N PRO A 189 -24.79 -17.06 21.19
CA PRO A 189 -24.75 -18.18 20.22
C PRO A 189 -23.96 -17.95 18.92
N GLN A 190 -23.43 -16.74 18.67
CA GLN A 190 -22.70 -16.37 17.45
C GLN A 190 -21.16 -16.35 17.61
N GLY A 191 -20.65 -16.61 18.82
CA GLY A 191 -19.21 -16.63 19.12
C GLY A 191 -18.63 -15.26 19.51
N SER A 192 -17.46 -15.28 20.16
CA SER A 192 -16.74 -14.10 20.66
C SER A 192 -15.67 -13.64 19.68
N VAL A 193 -15.48 -12.32 19.56
CA VAL A 193 -14.40 -11.73 18.75
C VAL A 193 -13.20 -11.40 19.63
N PHE A 194 -12.00 -11.73 19.17
CA PHE A 194 -10.73 -11.37 19.82
C PHE A 194 -9.66 -11.08 18.77
N LEU A 195 -8.61 -10.38 19.20
CA LEU A 195 -7.43 -10.11 18.40
C LEU A 195 -6.25 -10.92 18.93
N ALA A 196 -5.57 -11.66 18.05
CA ALA A 196 -4.31 -12.32 18.36
C ALA A 196 -3.16 -11.56 17.71
N TYR A 197 -2.16 -11.16 18.51
CA TYR A 197 -0.93 -10.54 18.05
C TYR A 197 0.22 -11.55 18.10
N TYR A 198 0.92 -11.68 16.97
CA TYR A 198 2.08 -12.53 16.79
C TYR A 198 3.30 -11.66 16.50
N SER A 199 4.22 -11.56 17.45
CA SER A 199 5.48 -10.85 17.25
C SER A 199 6.36 -11.56 16.20
N PHE A 200 7.01 -10.77 15.33
CA PHE A 200 8.02 -11.24 14.39
C PHE A 200 9.44 -11.25 14.99
N ASP A 201 9.67 -10.41 16.00
CA ASP A 201 10.99 -10.20 16.60
C ASP A 201 11.20 -11.03 17.87
N SER A 202 10.12 -11.49 18.51
CA SER A 202 10.23 -12.31 19.72
C SER A 202 10.71 -13.73 19.40
N PRO A 203 11.76 -14.23 20.11
CA PRO A 203 12.17 -15.63 20.02
C PRO A 203 11.16 -16.56 20.72
N THR A 204 10.25 -16.02 21.53
CA THR A 204 9.17 -16.79 22.15
C THR A 204 7.98 -16.86 21.20
N ASP A 205 7.41 -18.07 21.01
CA ASP A 205 6.13 -18.29 20.33
C ASP A 205 4.93 -17.79 21.19
N ALA A 206 5.14 -16.73 21.97
CA ALA A 206 4.12 -16.13 22.79
C ALA A 206 3.11 -15.38 21.91
N VAL A 207 1.82 -15.57 22.21
CA VAL A 207 0.71 -14.93 21.50
C VAL A 207 0.00 -14.03 22.49
N ARG A 208 -0.07 -12.73 22.17
CA ARG A 208 -0.86 -11.77 22.95
C ARG A 208 -2.30 -11.76 22.46
N LEU A 209 -3.25 -11.68 23.39
CA LEU A 209 -4.68 -11.70 23.11
C LEU A 209 -5.36 -10.46 23.68
N TYR A 210 -6.23 -9.85 22.86
CA TYR A 210 -7.10 -8.75 23.24
C TYR A 210 -8.55 -9.18 23.03
N ASP A 211 -9.38 -8.98 24.04
CA ASP A 211 -10.81 -9.21 24.03
C ASP A 211 -11.58 -7.93 23.75
N PHE A 212 -12.81 -8.03 23.22
CA PHE A 212 -13.66 -6.87 22.97
C PHE A 212 -15.05 -7.10 23.55
N HIS A 213 -15.17 -6.99 24.87
CA HIS A 213 -16.42 -7.30 25.59
C HIS A 213 -17.57 -6.36 25.25
N ASP A 214 -17.29 -5.09 24.96
CA ASP A 214 -18.31 -4.10 24.62
C ASP A 214 -18.78 -4.19 23.15
N GLU A 215 -18.02 -4.88 22.29
CA GLU A 215 -18.23 -4.93 20.84
C GLU A 215 -18.90 -6.21 20.34
N GLN A 216 -19.58 -6.96 21.23
CA GLN A 216 -20.14 -8.28 20.90
C GLN A 216 -21.30 -8.22 19.88
N GLU A 217 -22.00 -7.09 19.79
CA GLU A 217 -23.09 -6.85 18.83
C GLU A 217 -22.60 -6.33 17.47
N TYR A 218 -21.29 -6.09 17.34
CA TYR A 218 -20.66 -5.51 16.17
C TYR A 218 -19.87 -6.56 15.38
N ASP A 219 -19.67 -6.26 14.10
CA ASP A 219 -18.78 -6.98 13.20
C ASP A 219 -17.60 -6.07 12.81
N PRO A 220 -16.35 -6.57 12.87
CA PRO A 220 -15.20 -5.78 12.46
C PRO A 220 -15.16 -5.69 10.92
N ILE A 221 -15.16 -4.47 10.41
CA ILE A 221 -15.16 -4.16 8.98
C ILE A 221 -13.73 -4.01 8.46
N ALA A 222 -12.87 -3.33 9.22
CA ALA A 222 -11.48 -3.03 8.89
C ALA A 222 -10.61 -3.02 10.14
N ILE A 223 -9.32 -3.28 9.97
CA ILE A 223 -8.28 -3.16 11.01
C ILE A 223 -7.07 -2.46 10.40
N ALA A 224 -6.45 -1.57 11.17
CA ALA A 224 -5.15 -1.01 10.89
C ALA A 224 -4.23 -1.26 12.07
N ALA A 225 -2.96 -1.54 11.80
CA ALA A 225 -1.94 -1.70 12.83
C ALA A 225 -0.81 -0.69 12.60
N HIS A 226 -0.30 -0.16 13.70
CA HIS A 226 0.90 0.67 13.77
C HIS A 226 1.92 -0.01 14.69
N ARG A 227 3.16 0.49 14.74
CA ARG A 227 4.17 0.08 15.72
C ARG A 227 3.66 0.25 17.16
N ASP A 228 4.35 -0.42 18.09
CA ASP A 228 4.14 -0.31 19.53
C ASP A 228 2.74 -0.78 19.97
N GLU A 229 2.25 -1.84 19.29
CA GLU A 229 0.96 -2.48 19.57
C GLU A 229 -0.25 -1.55 19.54
N LYS A 230 -0.11 -0.40 18.89
CA LYS A 230 -1.20 0.51 18.54
C LYS A 230 -1.98 -0.01 17.34
N PHE A 231 -3.28 -0.21 17.49
CA PHE A 231 -4.15 -0.63 16.38
C PHE A 231 -5.50 0.08 16.42
N ALA A 232 -6.23 0.05 15.30
CA ALA A 232 -7.57 0.60 15.20
C ALA A 232 -8.49 -0.35 14.46
N ILE A 233 -9.75 -0.41 14.89
CA ILE A 233 -10.77 -1.28 14.30
C ILE A 233 -11.99 -0.43 13.94
N SER A 234 -12.52 -0.63 12.74
CA SER A 234 -13.85 -0.12 12.37
C SER A 234 -14.89 -1.19 12.63
N TRP A 235 -15.91 -0.84 13.40
CA TRP A 235 -16.99 -1.71 13.83
C TRP A 235 -18.30 -1.31 13.15
N GLN A 236 -19.14 -2.29 12.83
CA GLN A 236 -20.50 -2.06 12.33
C GLN A 236 -21.49 -2.96 13.07
N HIS A 237 -22.58 -2.39 13.56
CA HIS A 237 -23.59 -3.14 14.29
C HIS A 237 -24.27 -4.17 13.39
N ARG A 238 -24.39 -5.41 13.85
CA ARG A 238 -24.88 -6.55 13.04
C ARG A 238 -26.28 -6.36 12.47
N GLN A 239 -27.16 -5.68 13.22
CA GLN A 239 -28.56 -5.48 12.84
C GLN A 239 -28.85 -4.07 12.33
N ARG A 240 -27.96 -3.11 12.56
CA ARG A 240 -28.19 -1.68 12.36
C ARG A 240 -27.06 -1.15 11.49
N ALA A 241 -27.20 -1.26 10.18
CA ALA A 241 -26.10 -0.95 9.26
C ALA A 241 -25.61 0.52 9.30
N GLN A 242 -26.44 1.43 9.85
CA GLN A 242 -26.09 2.84 10.05
C GLN A 242 -25.35 3.09 11.36
N ASP A 243 -25.39 2.13 12.29
CA ASP A 243 -24.68 2.18 13.57
C ASP A 243 -23.27 1.61 13.37
N HIS A 244 -22.29 2.51 13.38
CA HIS A 244 -20.89 2.18 13.14
C HIS A 244 -19.96 3.17 13.82
N HIS A 245 -18.77 2.68 14.14
CA HIS A 245 -17.76 3.48 14.82
C HIS A 245 -16.35 2.99 14.49
N VAL A 246 -15.37 3.79 14.89
CA VAL A 246 -13.95 3.45 14.79
C VAL A 246 -13.34 3.67 16.16
N LEU A 247 -12.74 2.61 16.70
CA LEU A 247 -12.00 2.66 17.96
C LEU A 247 -10.50 2.52 17.69
N ILE A 248 -9.70 3.27 18.44
CA ILE A 248 -8.27 3.08 18.54
C ILE A 248 -7.94 2.42 19.88
N TYR A 249 -6.99 1.50 19.85
CA TYR A 249 -6.55 0.71 20.99
C TYR A 249 -5.06 0.96 21.20
N LEU A 250 -4.69 1.26 22.45
CA LEU A 250 -3.32 1.47 22.91
C LEU A 250 -3.02 0.42 23.98
N MET A 251 -1.81 -0.15 23.97
CA MET A 251 -1.38 -1.00 25.08
C MET A 251 -1.26 -0.11 26.32
N GLU A 252 -1.80 -0.56 27.45
CA GLU A 252 -1.44 0.00 28.75
C GLU A 252 0.00 -0.46 29.07
N ASP A 253 0.95 0.48 29.16
CA ASP A 253 2.25 0.16 29.72
C ASP A 253 2.07 0.00 31.25
N PRO A 254 2.42 -1.15 31.84
CA PRO A 254 2.19 -1.42 33.26
C PRO A 254 3.07 -0.59 34.22
N ASP A 255 3.84 0.39 33.71
CA ASP A 255 4.87 1.13 34.46
C ASP A 255 4.69 2.67 34.47
N GLU A 256 3.52 3.21 34.07
CA GLU A 256 3.20 4.65 34.26
C GLU A 256 2.32 4.93 35.49
N ASP A 257 2.42 4.10 36.53
CA ASP A 257 1.85 4.43 37.84
C ASP A 257 2.84 5.32 38.62
N GLU A 258 2.44 6.58 38.77
CA GLU A 258 2.68 7.45 39.94
C GLU A 258 4.15 7.76 40.29
N ASP A 259 4.77 8.74 39.63
CA ASP A 259 5.87 9.56 40.21
C ASP A 259 6.13 10.83 39.36
N GLU A 260 5.16 11.74 39.26
CA GLU A 260 5.48 13.17 38.99
C GLU A 260 4.63 14.03 39.92
N ASP A 261 5.04 14.03 41.19
CA ASP A 261 4.82 15.14 42.11
C ASP A 261 5.45 16.41 41.50
N GLU A 262 4.66 17.48 41.62
CA GLU A 262 5.02 18.90 41.67
C GLU A 262 6.52 19.22 41.59
N ASP A 263 6.93 19.97 40.55
CA ASP A 263 7.64 21.24 40.76
C ASP A 263 7.66 22.06 39.46
N ASP A 264 6.96 23.20 39.52
CA ASP A 264 7.18 24.36 38.68
C ASP A 264 8.63 24.85 38.84
N GLU A 265 9.33 25.13 37.74
CA GLU A 265 10.19 26.33 37.65
C GLU A 265 10.58 26.63 36.19
N ASP A 266 10.21 27.83 35.78
CA ASP A 266 10.68 28.55 34.59
C ASP A 266 12.21 28.77 34.65
N ASP A 267 12.91 28.70 33.50
CA ASP A 267 13.75 29.79 32.97
C ASP A 267 14.72 29.32 31.86
N ASP A 268 14.55 29.93 30.69
CA ASP A 268 15.53 30.57 29.82
C ASP A 268 17.01 30.09 29.71
N GLU A 269 17.35 29.84 28.44
CA GLU A 269 18.52 30.35 27.71
C GLU A 269 19.98 29.98 28.12
N ASN A 270 20.68 29.48 27.08
CA ASN A 270 22.05 29.80 26.65
C ASN A 270 23.23 28.87 26.99
N GLU A 271 23.91 28.55 25.88
CA GLU A 271 25.37 28.56 25.65
C GLU A 271 26.25 27.41 26.16
N ASP A 272 26.69 26.64 25.16
CA ASP A 272 28.09 26.41 24.76
C ASP A 272 29.10 25.58 25.60
N GLU A 273 29.97 24.97 24.79
CA GLU A 273 31.34 24.47 25.02
C GLU A 273 31.53 23.02 25.51
N ASP A 274 31.97 22.20 24.55
CA ASP A 274 33.21 21.40 24.55
C ASP A 274 33.64 20.71 25.85
N ASP A 275 33.82 19.39 25.80
CA ASP A 275 35.10 18.77 26.12
C ASP A 275 35.17 17.32 25.60
N ASP A 276 36.27 17.05 24.89
CA ASP A 276 36.79 15.73 24.54
C ASP A 276 37.20 14.97 25.82
N GLU A 277 37.07 13.64 25.86
CA GLU A 277 38.15 12.75 26.30
C GLU A 277 37.80 11.26 26.07
N ASP A 278 38.77 10.58 25.46
CA ASP A 278 38.84 9.15 25.18
C ASP A 278 38.96 8.32 26.47
N GLU A 279 38.26 7.19 26.60
CA GLU A 279 38.78 6.02 27.34
C GLU A 279 38.38 4.70 26.65
N GLU A 280 39.40 3.97 26.20
CA GLU A 280 39.37 2.56 25.86
C GLU A 280 39.29 1.71 27.13
N VAL A 281 38.42 0.69 27.19
CA VAL A 281 38.62 -0.46 28.09
C VAL A 281 38.06 -1.75 27.46
N ASP A 282 39.00 -2.59 27.05
CA ASP A 282 39.13 -4.05 27.17
C ASP A 282 37.93 -5.00 26.98
N ASP A 283 38.10 -5.83 25.95
CA ASP A 283 37.43 -7.11 25.71
C ASP A 283 37.85 -8.15 26.78
N GLU A 284 36.90 -8.69 27.52
CA GLU A 284 37.08 -9.93 28.28
C GLU A 284 36.16 -11.03 27.73
N ASP A 285 36.81 -12.02 27.09
CA ASP A 285 36.25 -13.30 26.67
C ASP A 285 35.95 -14.18 27.91
N GLU A 286 34.68 -14.49 28.18
CA GLU A 286 34.31 -15.56 29.11
C GLU A 286 34.13 -16.90 28.35
N GLU A 287 35.14 -17.77 28.51
CA GLU A 287 35.08 -19.20 28.22
C GLU A 287 34.10 -19.89 29.19
N ILE A 288 32.97 -20.40 28.69
CA ILE A 288 32.08 -21.27 29.47
C ILE A 288 32.51 -22.73 29.26
N GLU A 289 33.02 -23.32 30.34
CA GLU A 289 33.36 -24.73 30.48
C GLU A 289 32.14 -25.64 30.28
N GLN A 290 32.33 -26.68 29.47
CA GLN A 290 31.41 -27.79 29.30
C GLN A 290 31.60 -28.78 30.45
N GLU A 291 30.61 -28.93 31.33
CA GLU A 291 30.49 -30.10 32.19
C GLU A 291 29.38 -31.02 31.68
N GLU A 292 29.82 -32.17 31.16
CA GLU A 292 29.00 -33.35 30.94
C GLU A 292 28.64 -33.98 32.29
N GLU A 293 27.35 -34.02 32.66
CA GLU A 293 26.84 -35.07 33.53
C GLU A 293 25.64 -35.78 32.91
N ASN A 294 25.96 -37.01 32.52
CA ASN A 294 25.10 -38.07 32.05
C ASN A 294 24.45 -38.75 33.26
N ASN A 295 23.11 -38.88 33.31
CA ASN A 295 22.41 -40.02 33.92
C ASN A 295 20.88 -39.94 33.75
N GLY A 296 20.29 -41.05 33.29
CA GLY A 296 18.99 -41.51 33.79
C GLY A 296 17.86 -41.64 32.78
N GLU A 297 17.74 -42.83 32.20
CA GLU A 297 16.55 -43.30 31.46
C GLU A 297 15.27 -43.24 32.31
N HIS A 298 14.19 -42.69 31.75
CA HIS A 298 12.83 -43.20 31.96
C HIS A 298 11.94 -42.90 30.74
N GLU A 299 11.53 -43.97 30.05
CA GLU A 299 10.44 -43.95 29.07
C GLU A 299 9.10 -43.63 29.74
N ALA A 300 8.42 -42.57 29.28
CA ALA A 300 6.95 -42.52 29.18
C ALA A 300 6.46 -41.24 28.45
N SER A 301 5.73 -41.46 27.36
CA SER A 301 4.57 -40.67 26.88
C SER A 301 4.76 -39.23 26.38
N GLY A 302 4.25 -39.01 25.17
CA GLY A 302 3.80 -37.70 24.68
C GLY A 302 4.89 -36.83 24.09
N GLN A 303 4.82 -36.56 22.78
CA GLN A 303 5.42 -35.34 22.27
C GLN A 303 4.85 -34.17 23.08
N PRO A 304 5.67 -33.31 23.72
CA PRO A 304 5.14 -32.11 24.34
C PRO A 304 4.61 -31.25 23.20
N GLN A 305 3.29 -31.13 23.12
CA GLN A 305 2.68 -30.01 22.41
C GLN A 305 3.23 -28.77 23.08
N THR A 306 4.06 -28.01 22.37
CA THR A 306 4.50 -26.68 22.78
C THR A 306 3.24 -25.84 22.96
N VAL A 307 2.79 -25.72 24.22
CA VAL A 307 1.71 -24.81 24.58
C VAL A 307 2.26 -23.42 24.31
N SER A 308 1.75 -22.75 23.28
CA SER A 308 2.08 -21.34 23.04
C SER A 308 1.83 -20.57 24.32
N ASN A 309 2.81 -19.77 24.77
CA ASN A 309 2.61 -18.91 25.95
C ASN A 309 1.56 -17.86 25.59
N ILE A 310 0.36 -17.98 26.14
CA ILE A 310 -0.74 -17.05 25.92
C ILE A 310 -0.65 -15.93 26.95
N ILE A 311 -0.63 -14.68 26.50
CA ILE A 311 -0.64 -13.49 27.35
C ILE A 311 -1.94 -12.74 27.07
N CYS A 312 -2.81 -12.59 28.07
CA CYS A 312 -3.97 -11.71 27.96
C CYS A 312 -3.50 -10.27 28.25
N SER A 313 -3.76 -9.35 27.33
CA SER A 313 -3.30 -7.96 27.42
C SER A 313 -4.49 -7.03 27.67
N SER A 314 -4.33 -6.09 28.60
CA SER A 314 -5.23 -4.95 28.75
C SER A 314 -4.91 -3.86 27.72
N TYR A 315 -5.84 -2.94 27.55
CA TYR A 315 -5.72 -1.85 26.60
C TYR A 315 -6.59 -0.67 27.02
N ASP A 316 -6.12 0.52 26.68
CA ASP A 316 -6.97 1.69 26.59
C ASP A 316 -7.64 1.76 25.22
N CYS A 317 -8.91 2.17 25.20
CA CYS A 317 -9.61 2.40 23.95
C CYS A 317 -10.25 3.79 23.89
N TYR A 318 -10.18 4.40 22.70
CA TYR A 318 -10.77 5.72 22.45
C TYR A 318 -11.60 5.68 21.18
N ALA A 319 -12.79 6.28 21.24
CA ALA A 319 -13.62 6.45 20.07
C ALA A 319 -13.06 7.57 19.17
N LEU A 320 -12.72 7.20 17.94
CA LEU A 320 -12.32 8.16 16.92
C LEU A 320 -13.53 8.71 16.17
N THR A 321 -14.50 7.87 15.85
CA THR A 321 -15.73 8.26 15.16
C THR A 321 -16.89 7.45 15.68
N GLU A 322 -18.06 8.06 15.86
CA GLU A 322 -19.29 7.37 16.24
C GLU A 322 -20.48 7.87 15.42
N MET A 323 -21.27 6.93 14.90
CA MET A 323 -22.52 7.17 14.21
C MET A 323 -23.59 6.27 14.78
N ASN A 324 -24.60 6.87 15.42
CA ASN A 324 -25.76 6.17 15.99
C ASN A 324 -27.06 6.73 15.38
N ASP A 325 -28.20 6.03 15.52
CA ASP A 325 -29.53 6.34 14.94
C ASP A 325 -30.07 7.76 15.33
N GLY A 326 -29.45 8.82 14.80
CA GLY A 326 -29.81 10.22 15.00
C GLY A 326 -28.70 11.14 15.57
N ARG A 327 -27.50 10.63 15.86
CA ARG A 327 -26.37 11.45 16.33
C ARG A 327 -25.06 11.03 15.65
N SER A 328 -24.38 12.01 15.08
CA SER A 328 -23.00 11.89 14.59
C SER A 328 -22.08 12.61 15.56
N SER A 329 -20.91 12.04 15.86
CA SER A 329 -19.86 12.79 16.55
C SER A 329 -19.34 13.97 15.71
N ASP A 330 -19.43 13.87 14.37
CA ASP A 330 -18.92 14.90 13.45
C ASP A 330 -19.83 15.11 12.22
N ALA A 331 -20.09 16.37 11.85
CA ALA A 331 -20.83 16.71 10.64
C ALA A 331 -20.18 16.14 9.36
N ALA A 332 -18.86 15.94 9.36
CA ALA A 332 -18.12 15.36 8.24
C ALA A 332 -18.41 13.87 7.99
N LEU A 333 -19.09 13.17 8.91
CA LEU A 333 -19.49 11.77 8.79
C LEU A 333 -20.89 11.60 8.21
N ILE A 334 -21.69 12.66 8.12
CA ILE A 334 -23.07 12.59 7.62
C ILE A 334 -23.09 12.07 6.18
N GLY A 335 -23.86 10.99 5.95
CA GLY A 335 -23.99 10.35 4.65
C GLY A 335 -22.87 9.36 4.30
N LYS A 336 -21.88 9.17 5.18
CA LYS A 336 -20.84 8.16 5.02
C LYS A 336 -21.24 6.86 5.70
N GLY A 337 -21.01 5.74 5.00
CA GLY A 337 -21.13 4.40 5.59
C GLY A 337 -19.97 4.07 6.55
N PRO A 338 -19.88 2.83 7.05
CA PRO A 338 -18.76 2.42 7.89
C PRO A 338 -17.43 2.55 7.12
N THR A 339 -16.35 2.81 7.86
CA THR A 339 -15.01 2.90 7.28
C THR A 339 -14.59 1.52 6.78
N ALA A 340 -14.41 1.38 5.46
CA ALA A 340 -14.13 0.10 4.81
C ALA A 340 -12.65 -0.29 4.87
N LYS A 341 -11.77 0.70 5.07
CA LYS A 341 -10.33 0.50 5.26
C LYS A 341 -9.76 1.65 6.10
N LEU A 342 -8.88 1.30 7.02
CA LEU A 342 -8.16 2.20 7.91
C LEU A 342 -6.67 2.14 7.57
N VAL A 343 -5.99 3.29 7.63
CA VAL A 343 -4.54 3.36 7.45
C VAL A 343 -3.96 4.37 8.43
N PHE A 344 -3.01 3.93 9.25
CA PHE A 344 -2.17 4.85 10.00
C PHE A 344 -1.22 5.56 9.04
N ASN A 345 -1.14 6.87 9.18
CA ASN A 345 -0.28 7.75 8.39
C ASN A 345 0.55 8.63 9.34
N ASP A 346 1.62 9.21 8.81
CA ASP A 346 2.43 10.22 9.48
C ASP A 346 2.96 9.73 10.82
N ARG A 347 3.64 8.57 10.78
CA ARG A 347 4.20 7.87 11.96
C ARG A 347 3.15 7.53 13.03
N GLY A 348 1.91 7.27 12.62
CA GLY A 348 0.83 6.88 13.53
C GLY A 348 0.15 8.05 14.24
N PHE A 349 0.46 9.30 13.87
CA PHE A 349 -0.20 10.51 14.36
C PHE A 349 -1.39 10.94 13.49
N GLN A 350 -1.73 10.16 12.47
CA GLN A 350 -2.89 10.40 11.63
C GLN A 350 -3.60 9.09 11.29
N MET A 351 -4.93 9.13 11.33
CA MET A 351 -5.79 8.06 10.81
C MET A 351 -6.40 8.48 9.49
N LEU A 352 -6.33 7.62 8.48
CA LEU A 352 -6.98 7.81 7.18
C LEU A 352 -8.17 6.86 7.05
N HIS A 353 -9.32 7.40 6.63
CA HIS A 353 -10.57 6.68 6.49
C HIS A 353 -10.91 6.51 5.01
N HIS A 354 -10.95 5.27 4.56
CA HIS A 354 -11.41 4.90 3.23
C HIS A 354 -12.84 4.39 3.33
N TYR A 355 -13.72 4.96 2.53
CA TYR A 355 -15.11 4.53 2.41
C TYR A 355 -15.30 3.78 1.11
N ARG A 356 -16.34 2.96 1.06
CA ARG A 356 -16.73 2.24 -0.16
C ARG A 356 -16.95 3.20 -1.33
N ALA A 357 -16.72 2.71 -2.55
CA ALA A 357 -16.85 3.47 -3.80
C ALA A 357 -15.86 4.63 -4.01
N HIS A 358 -14.90 4.86 -3.11
CA HIS A 358 -13.86 5.88 -3.28
C HIS A 358 -12.49 5.26 -3.57
N THR A 359 -11.76 5.83 -4.54
CA THR A 359 -10.40 5.38 -4.89
C THR A 359 -9.35 5.83 -3.86
N LEU A 360 -9.51 7.04 -3.32
CA LEU A 360 -8.63 7.63 -2.29
C LEU A 360 -9.36 7.69 -0.96
N PHE A 361 -8.62 7.88 0.14
CA PHE A 361 -9.25 8.14 1.43
C PHE A 361 -10.11 9.41 1.37
N SER A 362 -11.28 9.37 1.99
CA SER A 362 -12.25 10.49 1.93
C SER A 362 -12.16 11.40 3.15
N SER A 363 -11.64 10.91 4.27
CA SER A 363 -11.40 11.72 5.46
C SER A 363 -10.18 11.27 6.25
N PHE A 364 -9.72 12.14 7.14
CA PHE A 364 -8.59 11.88 8.01
C PHE A 364 -8.78 12.57 9.36
N GLN A 365 -8.10 12.06 10.37
CA GLN A 365 -8.07 12.62 11.73
C GLN A 365 -6.63 12.72 12.21
N LYS A 366 -6.28 13.81 12.88
CA LYS A 366 -5.01 13.90 13.60
C LYS A 366 -5.19 13.23 14.96
N LEU A 367 -4.31 12.29 15.25
CA LEU A 367 -4.22 11.61 16.53
C LEU A 367 -3.20 12.40 17.35
N HIS A 368 -3.67 13.26 18.25
CA HIS A 368 -2.80 13.85 19.26
C HIS A 368 -2.42 12.76 20.27
N SER A 369 -1.26 12.89 20.93
CA SER A 369 -1.00 12.13 22.16
C SER A 369 -2.05 12.60 23.17
N ILE A 370 -3.01 11.74 23.54
CA ILE A 370 -4.14 12.12 24.42
C ILE A 370 -3.78 11.63 25.83
N PRO A 371 -3.75 12.52 26.84
CA PRO A 371 -4.97 12.88 27.59
C PRO A 371 -5.38 14.37 27.54
N GLY A 372 -6.68 14.66 27.55
CA GLY A 372 -7.26 15.98 27.92
C GLY A 372 -7.63 16.97 26.79
N ILE A 373 -7.33 16.68 25.52
CA ILE A 373 -7.55 17.59 24.38
C ILE A 373 -8.87 17.25 23.64
N PRO A 374 -9.62 18.25 23.11
CA PRO A 374 -10.89 18.03 22.42
C PRO A 374 -10.82 16.94 21.33
N GLU A 375 -11.89 16.16 21.23
CA GLU A 375 -12.07 15.01 20.34
C GLU A 375 -11.44 15.21 18.95
N PRO A 376 -10.71 14.21 18.41
CA PRO A 376 -10.04 14.34 17.12
C PRO A 376 -11.04 14.58 15.97
N ALA A 377 -11.14 15.83 15.51
CA ALA A 377 -12.08 16.23 14.47
C ALA A 377 -11.78 15.56 13.11
N VAL A 378 -12.83 15.03 12.47
CA VAL A 378 -12.77 14.41 11.14
C VAL A 378 -12.69 15.50 10.08
N ARG A 379 -11.64 15.46 9.26
CA ARG A 379 -11.47 16.41 8.15
C ARG A 379 -11.71 15.70 6.82
N ASN A 380 -12.46 16.35 5.94
CA ASN A 380 -12.65 15.85 4.57
C ASN A 380 -11.36 16.00 3.74
N ASN A 381 -11.08 14.99 2.91
CA ASN A 381 -9.99 15.05 1.96
C ASN A 381 -10.43 15.80 0.69
N SER A 382 -10.31 17.13 0.72
CA SER A 382 -10.63 17.94 -0.44
C SER A 382 -9.76 19.20 -0.51
N CYS A 383 -9.20 19.50 -1.68
CA CYS A 383 -8.39 20.68 -1.95
C CYS A 383 -8.79 21.28 -3.31
N LEU A 384 -8.79 22.61 -3.43
CA LEU A 384 -9.02 23.29 -4.71
C LEU A 384 -7.71 23.41 -5.46
N VAL A 385 -7.67 22.90 -6.68
CA VAL A 385 -6.46 22.88 -7.53
C VAL A 385 -6.80 23.49 -8.90
N PRO A 386 -5.94 24.36 -9.45
CA PRO A 386 -6.04 24.79 -10.84
C PRO A 386 -5.80 23.60 -11.78
N TYR A 387 -6.81 23.23 -12.56
CA TYR A 387 -6.70 22.19 -13.58
C TYR A 387 -6.35 22.79 -14.95
N SER A 388 -6.90 23.97 -15.26
CA SER A 388 -6.53 24.77 -16.42
C SER A 388 -6.59 26.27 -16.06
N PRO A 389 -6.11 27.19 -16.91
CA PRO A 389 -6.17 28.63 -16.63
C PRO A 389 -7.56 29.18 -16.30
N LEU A 390 -8.63 28.46 -16.69
CA LEU A 390 -10.02 28.88 -16.50
C LEU A 390 -10.84 27.93 -15.61
N LEU A 391 -10.25 26.84 -15.10
CA LEU A 391 -10.98 25.80 -14.36
C LEU A 391 -10.25 25.39 -13.09
N MET A 392 -10.92 25.62 -11.95
CA MET A 392 -10.54 25.08 -10.65
C MET A 392 -11.40 23.85 -10.36
N LEU A 393 -10.78 22.76 -9.93
CA LEU A 393 -11.48 21.55 -9.51
C LEU A 393 -11.22 21.26 -8.04
N GLN A 394 -12.17 20.61 -7.39
CA GLN A 394 -12.00 20.09 -6.03
C GLN A 394 -11.48 18.67 -6.12
N PHE A 395 -10.20 18.49 -5.78
CA PHE A 395 -9.51 17.21 -5.79
C PHE A 395 -9.55 16.56 -4.41
N ALA A 396 -9.78 15.25 -4.36
CA ALA A 396 -9.28 14.41 -3.28
C ALA A 396 -7.79 14.14 -3.52
N ILE A 397 -6.98 14.28 -2.47
CA ILE A 397 -5.51 14.22 -2.58
C ILE A 397 -5.01 12.91 -1.97
N GLY A 398 -4.26 12.12 -2.72
CA GLY A 398 -3.65 10.89 -2.25
C GLY A 398 -2.48 11.13 -1.30
N ILE A 399 -1.97 10.06 -0.69
CA ILE A 399 -0.68 10.12 0.01
C ILE A 399 0.41 10.29 -1.06
N PRO A 400 1.36 11.23 -0.89
CA PRO A 400 2.49 11.36 -1.79
C PRO A 400 3.22 10.03 -1.99
N PHE A 401 3.59 9.73 -3.22
CA PHE A 401 4.28 8.49 -3.57
C PHE A 401 5.75 8.74 -3.97
N PHE A 402 6.11 10.00 -4.19
CA PHE A 402 7.46 10.42 -4.55
C PHE A 402 7.75 11.80 -3.97
N ALA A 403 9.00 12.05 -3.64
CA ALA A 403 9.47 13.36 -3.23
C ALA A 403 10.97 13.55 -3.53
N THR A 404 11.37 14.80 -3.66
CA THR A 404 12.77 15.24 -3.80
C THR A 404 13.15 16.12 -2.63
N HIS A 405 14.43 16.10 -2.28
CA HIS A 405 15.03 16.94 -1.26
C HIS A 405 16.32 17.53 -1.82
N ARG A 406 16.41 18.86 -1.80
CA ARG A 406 17.60 19.60 -2.23
C ARG A 406 18.08 20.47 -1.07
N ASN A 407 19.40 20.56 -0.90
CA ASN A 407 20.05 21.31 0.19
C ASN A 407 20.94 22.41 -0.39
N GLY A 408 21.19 23.47 0.40
CA GLY A 408 22.34 24.34 0.21
C GLY A 408 22.33 25.11 -1.12
N THR A 409 23.33 24.87 -1.98
CA THR A 409 23.53 25.57 -3.27
C THR A 409 22.55 25.16 -4.37
N ASP A 410 21.89 24.02 -4.23
CA ASP A 410 20.95 23.47 -5.22
C ASP A 410 19.48 23.80 -4.89
N SER A 411 19.25 24.47 -3.75
CA SER A 411 17.95 25.03 -3.36
C SER A 411 17.74 26.40 -4.03
N PRO A 412 16.50 26.76 -4.41
CA PRO A 412 16.18 28.11 -4.89
C PRO A 412 16.55 29.21 -3.89
N VAL A 413 16.58 28.87 -2.60
CA VAL A 413 17.00 29.75 -1.50
C VAL A 413 18.26 29.16 -0.86
N PRO A 414 19.44 29.82 -1.01
CA PRO A 414 20.69 29.32 -0.45
C PRO A 414 20.60 29.13 1.07
N GLY A 415 21.00 27.95 1.54
CA GLY A 415 21.02 27.62 2.97
C GLY A 415 19.70 27.07 3.53
N THR A 416 18.68 26.86 2.69
CA THR A 416 17.44 26.16 3.10
C THR A 416 17.33 24.80 2.43
N CYS A 417 16.48 23.95 3.02
CA CYS A 417 16.00 22.75 2.35
C CYS A 417 14.87 23.12 1.40
N HIS A 418 14.79 22.47 0.23
CA HIS A 418 13.63 22.53 -0.67
C HIS A 418 13.10 21.12 -0.88
N TRP A 419 11.87 20.91 -0.47
CA TRP A 419 11.18 19.63 -0.51
C TRP A 419 10.07 19.72 -1.53
N GLN A 420 10.00 18.77 -2.45
CA GLN A 420 8.91 18.71 -3.42
C GLN A 420 8.29 17.34 -3.38
N TYR A 421 6.96 17.29 -3.50
CA TYR A 421 6.16 16.08 -3.33
C TYR A 421 5.31 15.87 -4.57
N LEU A 422 5.16 14.62 -4.96
CA LEU A 422 4.27 14.19 -6.03
C LEU A 422 3.22 13.23 -5.47
N THR A 423 1.95 13.50 -5.78
CA THR A 423 0.82 12.67 -5.37
C THR A 423 -0.19 12.52 -6.50
N VAL A 424 -1.12 11.57 -6.34
CA VAL A 424 -2.27 11.44 -7.24
C VAL A 424 -3.44 12.21 -6.65
N GLY A 425 -4.05 13.07 -7.45
CA GLY A 425 -5.32 13.72 -7.15
C GLY A 425 -6.42 13.20 -8.06
N ILE A 426 -7.62 12.99 -7.52
CA ILE A 426 -8.82 12.69 -8.31
C ILE A 426 -9.88 13.76 -8.08
N ALA A 427 -10.46 14.26 -9.17
CA ALA A 427 -11.55 15.23 -9.13
C ALA A 427 -12.70 14.82 -10.05
N THR A 428 -13.91 15.24 -9.67
CA THR A 428 -15.12 15.14 -10.49
C THR A 428 -15.62 16.54 -10.80
N HIS A 429 -15.82 16.85 -12.07
CA HIS A 429 -16.39 18.13 -12.46
C HIS A 429 -17.83 18.23 -11.97
N ARG A 430 -18.15 19.28 -11.20
CA ARG A 430 -19.42 19.38 -10.46
C ARG A 430 -20.67 19.50 -11.35
N VAL A 431 -20.52 20.02 -12.57
CA VAL A 431 -21.63 20.30 -13.49
C VAL A 431 -21.79 19.21 -14.55
N GLU A 432 -20.68 18.79 -15.15
CA GLU A 432 -20.70 17.83 -16.28
C GLU A 432 -20.41 16.39 -15.83
N HIS A 433 -20.03 16.18 -14.56
CA HIS A 433 -19.82 14.88 -13.93
C HIS A 433 -18.75 13.98 -14.58
N TRP A 434 -17.88 14.52 -15.44
CA TRP A 434 -16.68 13.81 -15.85
C TRP A 434 -15.65 13.78 -14.73
N THR A 435 -14.80 12.75 -14.74
CA THR A 435 -13.77 12.53 -13.73
C THR A 435 -12.39 12.65 -14.34
N VAL A 436 -11.43 13.09 -13.55
CA VAL A 436 -10.02 13.17 -13.95
C VAL A 436 -9.13 12.74 -12.80
N ALA A 437 -8.05 12.06 -13.14
CA ALA A 437 -6.94 11.81 -12.23
C ALA A 437 -5.71 12.58 -12.74
N CYS A 438 -5.09 13.34 -11.84
CA CYS A 438 -3.91 14.13 -12.13
C CYS A 438 -2.76 13.76 -11.19
N LEU A 439 -1.54 14.00 -11.65
CA LEU A 439 -0.38 14.10 -10.78
C LEU A 439 -0.29 15.53 -10.28
N LEU A 440 -0.22 15.66 -8.97
CA LEU A 440 -0.20 16.93 -8.28
C LEU A 440 1.14 17.11 -7.56
N LYS A 441 1.70 18.30 -7.70
CA LYS A 441 2.94 18.73 -7.05
C LYS A 441 2.63 19.68 -5.90
N SER A 442 3.39 19.56 -4.83
CA SER A 442 3.46 20.55 -3.76
C SER A 442 4.90 20.71 -3.30
N GLU A 443 5.21 21.84 -2.67
CA GLU A 443 6.56 22.15 -2.21
C GLU A 443 6.59 22.78 -0.82
N SER A 444 7.72 22.63 -0.15
CA SER A 444 7.99 23.17 1.17
C SER A 444 9.44 23.59 1.28
N ASN A 445 9.67 24.71 1.96
CA ASN A 445 11.00 25.25 2.21
C ASN A 445 11.26 25.35 3.72
N PRO A 446 11.52 24.23 4.41
CA PRO A 446 11.78 24.30 5.84
C PRO A 446 13.07 25.07 6.11
N GLN A 447 13.00 25.96 7.10
CA GLN A 447 14.13 26.77 7.56
C GLN A 447 15.06 25.92 8.43
N ALA A 448 15.81 25.02 7.81
CA ALA A 448 16.84 24.23 8.46
C ALA A 448 18.13 24.30 7.64
N PHE A 449 19.21 24.79 8.25
CA PHE A 449 20.53 24.98 7.63
C PHE A 449 21.36 23.69 7.54
N ARG A 450 21.03 22.68 8.36
CA ARG A 450 21.58 21.32 8.33
C ARG A 450 20.41 20.37 8.48
N CYS A 451 20.22 19.44 7.57
CA CYS A 451 19.07 18.54 7.60
C CYS A 451 19.51 17.08 7.47
N ASP A 452 19.60 16.39 8.60
CA ASP A 452 19.57 14.93 8.66
C ASP A 452 18.12 14.40 8.54
N HIS A 453 17.23 15.19 7.93
CA HIS A 453 15.81 14.90 7.87
C HIS A 453 15.55 13.73 6.92
N VAL A 454 15.03 12.64 7.49
CA VAL A 454 14.43 11.55 6.72
C VAL A 454 13.14 12.06 6.07
N MET A 455 13.15 12.10 4.74
CA MET A 455 12.00 12.47 3.92
C MET A 455 10.80 11.58 4.28
N ASN A 456 9.70 12.21 4.67
CA ASN A 456 8.49 11.52 5.11
C ASN A 456 7.35 11.80 4.13
N LEU A 457 7.09 10.87 3.21
CA LEU A 457 6.03 10.98 2.21
C LEU A 457 4.65 11.19 2.87
N ASP A 458 4.42 10.54 4.00
CA ASP A 458 3.16 10.63 4.75
C ASP A 458 2.86 12.07 5.23
N ARG A 459 3.90 12.89 5.47
CA ARG A 459 3.73 14.30 5.87
C ARG A 459 3.26 15.18 4.74
N GLY A 460 3.50 14.83 3.47
CA GLY A 460 3.17 15.71 2.37
C GLY A 460 1.67 15.94 2.18
N ARG A 461 0.82 15.10 2.78
CA ARG A 461 -0.64 15.35 2.90
C ARG A 461 -0.99 16.64 3.65
N ARG A 462 -0.07 17.22 4.44
CA ARG A 462 -0.28 18.45 5.22
C ARG A 462 -0.27 19.72 4.36
N PHE A 463 0.08 19.64 3.08
CA PHE A 463 0.11 20.81 2.21
C PHE A 463 -1.28 21.18 1.69
N ASP A 464 -1.57 22.48 1.74
CA ASP A 464 -2.83 23.06 1.28
C ASP A 464 -2.75 23.60 -0.16
N HIS A 465 -1.54 23.67 -0.71
CA HIS A 465 -1.27 24.21 -2.05
C HIS A 465 -0.74 23.10 -2.96
N TRP A 466 -1.52 22.76 -3.97
CA TRP A 466 -1.18 21.77 -4.98
C TRP A 466 -1.31 22.37 -6.37
N THR A 467 -0.47 21.92 -7.30
CA THR A 467 -0.53 22.26 -8.72
C THR A 467 -0.59 20.99 -9.55
N ALA A 468 -1.43 20.97 -10.60
CA ALA A 468 -1.46 19.84 -11.53
C ALA A 468 -0.25 19.91 -12.47
N VAL A 469 0.53 18.83 -12.56
CA VAL A 469 1.72 18.74 -13.43
C VAL A 469 1.55 17.73 -14.56
N ALA A 470 0.65 16.75 -14.40
CA ALA A 470 0.30 15.81 -15.45
C ALA A 470 -1.11 15.25 -15.24
N GLN A 471 -1.70 14.67 -16.29
CA GLN A 471 -2.94 13.93 -16.25
C GLN A 471 -2.67 12.44 -16.49
N LEU A 472 -3.35 11.57 -15.74
CA LEU A 472 -3.42 10.15 -16.04
C LEU A 472 -4.42 9.94 -17.18
N GLY A 473 -3.91 9.90 -18.41
CA GLY A 473 -4.72 9.78 -19.63
C GLY A 473 -5.59 8.52 -19.61
N GLY A 474 -6.82 8.63 -20.10
CA GLY A 474 -7.78 7.53 -20.14
C GLY A 474 -8.26 7.03 -18.77
N TYR A 475 -8.02 7.77 -17.67
CA TYR A 475 -8.61 7.44 -16.38
C TYR A 475 -10.14 7.58 -16.43
N GLU A 476 -10.82 6.55 -15.91
CA GLU A 476 -12.26 6.55 -15.69
C GLU A 476 -12.53 6.07 -14.27
N GLU A 477 -13.29 6.84 -13.50
CA GLU A 477 -13.69 6.43 -12.15
C GLU A 477 -14.65 5.22 -12.22
N SER A 478 -14.36 4.20 -11.42
CA SER A 478 -15.20 3.02 -11.29
C SER A 478 -16.57 3.39 -10.73
N ASN A 479 -17.64 2.93 -11.39
CA ASN A 479 -19.01 3.04 -10.90
C ASN A 479 -19.42 1.89 -9.96
N THR A 480 -18.45 1.10 -9.51
CA THR A 480 -18.71 -0.09 -8.68
C THR A 480 -18.76 0.27 -7.20
N SER A 481 -19.53 -0.50 -6.42
CA SER A 481 -19.68 -0.25 -4.98
C SER A 481 -18.39 -0.41 -4.17
N GLU A 482 -17.39 -1.12 -4.70
CA GLU A 482 -16.09 -1.31 -4.03
C GLU A 482 -15.10 -0.18 -4.32
N GLY A 483 -15.36 0.67 -5.32
CA GLY A 483 -14.43 1.71 -5.76
C GLY A 483 -13.28 1.17 -6.62
N SER A 484 -12.24 1.99 -6.81
CA SER A 484 -11.00 1.57 -7.47
C SER A 484 -9.88 1.41 -6.44
N LEU A 485 -8.88 0.60 -6.75
CA LEU A 485 -7.70 0.42 -5.91
C LEU A 485 -6.51 1.12 -6.56
N ILE A 486 -5.68 1.80 -5.79
CA ILE A 486 -4.50 2.50 -6.29
C ILE A 486 -3.23 1.97 -5.61
N ALA A 487 -2.15 1.84 -6.39
CA ALA A 487 -0.82 1.55 -5.90
C ALA A 487 0.22 2.35 -6.69
N ALA A 488 1.25 2.83 -6.02
CA ALA A 488 2.44 3.38 -6.64
C ALA A 488 3.62 2.42 -6.46
N SER A 489 4.51 2.37 -7.45
CA SER A 489 5.72 1.56 -7.37
C SER A 489 6.74 2.16 -6.40
N PRO A 490 7.69 1.37 -5.88
CA PRO A 490 8.66 1.82 -4.90
C PRO A 490 9.41 3.12 -5.17
N LEU A 491 9.80 3.35 -6.42
CA LEU A 491 10.52 4.52 -6.89
C LEU A 491 9.58 5.59 -7.45
N GLY A 492 8.26 5.37 -7.40
CA GLY A 492 7.25 6.28 -7.93
C GLY A 492 7.21 6.38 -9.45
N THR A 493 7.87 5.46 -10.16
CA THR A 493 7.93 5.50 -11.63
C THR A 493 6.71 4.88 -12.30
N ARG A 494 5.86 4.18 -11.54
CA ARG A 494 4.62 3.56 -12.01
C ARG A 494 3.47 3.85 -11.04
N ILE A 495 2.30 4.06 -11.61
CA ILE A 495 1.04 4.15 -10.87
C ILE A 495 0.08 3.15 -11.48
N ALA A 496 -0.52 2.30 -10.65
CA ALA A 496 -1.51 1.33 -11.05
C ALA A 496 -2.84 1.67 -10.39
N ILE A 497 -3.91 1.73 -11.19
CA ILE A 497 -5.29 1.82 -10.69
C ILE A 497 -6.07 0.60 -11.19
N ALA A 498 -6.60 -0.19 -10.26
CA ALA A 498 -7.46 -1.31 -10.58
C ALA A 498 -8.93 -0.88 -10.51
N SER A 499 -9.64 -1.04 -11.62
CA SER A 499 -11.09 -0.89 -11.72
C SER A 499 -11.69 -2.25 -12.03
N TRP A 500 -12.26 -2.89 -11.01
CA TRP A 500 -12.89 -4.21 -11.08
C TRP A 500 -11.97 -5.31 -11.64
N LYS A 501 -12.01 -5.60 -12.93
CA LYS A 501 -11.24 -6.66 -13.61
C LYS A 501 -10.06 -6.13 -14.44
N THR A 502 -9.89 -4.82 -14.51
CA THR A 502 -8.84 -4.17 -15.29
C THR A 502 -7.88 -3.46 -14.35
N VAL A 503 -6.58 -3.66 -14.56
CA VAL A 503 -5.52 -2.85 -13.92
C VAL A 503 -4.93 -1.95 -14.98
N THR A 504 -5.08 -0.65 -14.81
CA THR A 504 -4.48 0.36 -15.69
C THR A 504 -3.21 0.87 -15.05
N VAL A 505 -2.10 0.83 -15.79
CA VAL A 505 -0.78 1.27 -15.29
C VAL A 505 -0.25 2.41 -16.14
N TRP A 506 0.18 3.49 -15.49
CA TRP A 506 0.88 4.60 -16.14
C TRP A 506 2.36 4.57 -15.80
N ALA A 507 3.19 4.80 -16.80
CA ALA A 507 4.61 5.08 -16.62
C ALA A 507 4.84 6.58 -16.50
N LEU A 508 5.84 6.95 -15.70
CA LEU A 508 6.27 8.32 -15.50
C LEU A 508 7.74 8.36 -15.08
N GLU A 509 8.39 9.47 -15.43
CA GLU A 509 9.63 9.92 -14.79
C GLU A 509 9.27 10.97 -13.73
N PRO A 510 9.25 10.59 -12.43
CA PRO A 510 8.75 11.47 -11.39
C PRO A 510 9.64 12.68 -11.16
N ARG A 511 10.96 12.59 -11.40
CA ARG A 511 11.88 13.73 -11.26
C ARG A 511 11.57 14.82 -12.27
N VAL A 512 11.44 14.44 -13.54
CA VAL A 512 11.06 15.35 -14.65
C VAL A 512 9.75 16.07 -14.34
N LEU A 513 8.75 15.37 -13.82
CA LEU A 513 7.44 15.98 -13.49
C LEU A 513 7.51 16.91 -12.28
N VAL A 514 8.33 16.59 -11.29
CA VAL A 514 8.53 17.44 -10.12
C VAL A 514 9.35 18.68 -10.47
N ASP A 515 10.36 18.53 -11.32
CA ASP A 515 11.25 19.61 -11.73
C ASP A 515 10.68 20.43 -12.90
N GLU A 516 9.60 19.95 -13.52
CA GLU A 516 8.95 20.55 -14.69
C GLU A 516 9.94 20.71 -15.85
N GLU A 517 10.78 19.69 -16.07
CA GLU A 517 11.79 19.69 -17.13
C GLU A 517 11.14 19.63 -18.52
N ASP A 518 11.38 20.68 -19.32
CA ASP A 518 10.92 20.77 -20.70
C ASP A 518 11.60 19.72 -21.59
N GLY A 519 10.86 19.23 -22.59
CA GLY A 519 11.39 18.38 -23.67
C GLY A 519 11.52 16.89 -23.35
N TYR A 520 11.38 16.47 -22.08
CA TYR A 520 11.36 15.03 -21.78
C TYR A 520 10.13 14.34 -22.34
N TYR A 521 8.93 14.89 -22.11
CA TYR A 521 7.69 14.41 -22.74
C TYR A 521 7.45 15.19 -24.04
N PRO A 522 7.11 14.51 -25.14
CA PRO A 522 6.91 15.18 -26.42
C PRO A 522 5.62 16.00 -26.41
N GLU A 523 5.58 17.11 -27.17
CA GLU A 523 4.40 18.00 -27.26
C GLU A 523 3.11 17.27 -27.66
N SER A 524 3.23 16.15 -28.39
CA SER A 524 2.09 15.28 -28.75
C SER A 524 1.40 14.63 -27.55
N TRP A 525 1.97 14.72 -26.35
CA TRP A 525 1.39 14.27 -25.09
C TRP A 525 0.74 15.42 -24.31
N THR A 526 0.80 16.66 -24.79
CA THR A 526 0.13 17.76 -24.10
C THR A 526 -1.35 17.76 -24.46
N ASN A 527 -2.22 17.68 -23.44
CA ASN A 527 -3.66 17.73 -23.64
C ASN A 527 -4.19 19.16 -23.83
N SER A 528 -5.51 19.30 -24.02
CA SER A 528 -6.16 20.60 -24.19
C SER A 528 -6.11 21.51 -22.95
N ALA A 529 -5.81 20.97 -21.77
CA ALA A 529 -5.62 21.75 -20.55
C ALA A 529 -4.18 22.28 -20.41
N GLY A 530 -3.27 21.90 -21.31
CA GLY A 530 -1.85 22.26 -21.25
C GLY A 530 -1.02 21.36 -20.32
N LEU A 531 -1.57 20.21 -19.91
CA LEU A 531 -0.89 19.25 -19.05
C LEU A 531 -0.32 18.09 -19.86
N THR A 532 0.81 17.54 -19.42
CA THR A 532 1.32 16.25 -19.93
C THR A 532 0.32 15.15 -19.63
N GLU A 533 -0.18 14.48 -20.66
CA GLU A 533 -1.09 13.34 -20.58
C GLU A 533 -0.30 12.03 -20.68
N LEU A 534 -0.14 11.38 -19.53
CA LEU A 534 0.53 10.08 -19.45
C LEU A 534 -0.35 8.99 -20.06
N ARG A 535 0.27 8.13 -20.86
CA ARG A 535 -0.46 7.07 -21.59
C ARG A 535 -0.61 5.80 -20.73
N PRO A 536 -1.82 5.21 -20.66
CA PRO A 536 -2.05 4.00 -19.88
C PRO A 536 -1.70 2.71 -20.61
N ALA A 537 -1.29 1.69 -19.86
CA ALA A 537 -1.33 0.28 -20.24
C ALA A 537 -2.46 -0.43 -19.48
N ALA A 538 -3.52 -0.85 -20.19
CA ALA A 538 -4.68 -1.51 -19.58
C ALA A 538 -4.57 -3.04 -19.61
N ILE A 539 -4.41 -3.65 -18.44
CA ILE A 539 -4.18 -5.09 -18.27
C ILE A 539 -5.45 -5.77 -17.74
N GLN A 540 -6.00 -6.70 -18.52
CA GLN A 540 -7.19 -7.48 -18.12
C GLN A 540 -6.83 -8.62 -17.17
N LEU A 541 -7.34 -8.65 -15.95
CA LEU A 541 -7.08 -9.73 -14.98
C LEU A 541 -7.93 -10.98 -15.23
N ASN A 542 -9.12 -10.81 -15.81
CA ASN A 542 -10.19 -11.82 -15.85
C ASN A 542 -10.67 -12.30 -14.46
N ALA A 543 -10.33 -11.57 -13.40
CA ALA A 543 -10.72 -11.81 -12.00
C ALA A 543 -10.90 -10.45 -11.31
N VAL A 544 -11.80 -10.37 -10.32
CA VAL A 544 -12.07 -9.10 -9.62
C VAL A 544 -10.90 -8.78 -8.69
N CYS A 545 -10.25 -7.64 -8.90
CA CYS A 545 -9.18 -7.12 -8.06
C CYS A 545 -9.76 -6.60 -6.74
N LEU A 546 -9.26 -7.12 -5.62
CA LEU A 546 -9.76 -6.77 -4.27
C LEU A 546 -8.68 -6.15 -3.40
N GLN A 547 -7.41 -6.51 -3.63
CA GLN A 547 -6.24 -5.79 -3.09
C GLN A 547 -5.11 -5.82 -4.12
N MET A 548 -4.27 -4.80 -4.12
CA MET A 548 -3.17 -4.68 -5.08
C MET A 548 -2.01 -3.91 -4.46
N LYS A 549 -0.78 -4.32 -4.78
CA LYS A 549 0.42 -3.54 -4.49
C LYS A 549 1.56 -3.85 -5.45
N PHE A 550 2.48 -2.91 -5.60
CA PHE A 550 3.79 -3.22 -6.16
C PHE A 550 4.65 -3.95 -5.13
N THR A 551 5.49 -4.86 -5.62
CA THR A 551 6.59 -5.45 -4.84
C THR A 551 7.76 -4.47 -4.78
N GLU A 552 8.91 -4.89 -4.25
CA GLU A 552 10.15 -4.10 -4.36
C GLU A 552 10.62 -3.89 -5.82
N ASN A 553 10.10 -4.67 -6.77
CA ASN A 553 10.38 -4.49 -8.20
C ASN A 553 9.31 -3.59 -8.84
N GLU A 554 9.74 -2.50 -9.48
CA GLU A 554 8.91 -1.52 -10.20
C GLU A 554 7.97 -2.14 -11.25
N HIS A 555 8.29 -3.34 -11.73
CA HIS A 555 7.54 -4.02 -12.78
C HIS A 555 6.78 -5.26 -12.31
N GLU A 556 6.70 -5.50 -11.00
CA GLU A 556 5.99 -6.65 -10.44
C GLU A 556 4.89 -6.21 -9.49
N LEU A 557 3.66 -6.60 -9.84
CA LEU A 557 2.44 -6.27 -9.11
C LEU A 557 1.84 -7.54 -8.51
N ALA A 558 1.57 -7.52 -7.21
CA ALA A 558 0.85 -8.57 -6.51
C ALA A 558 -0.62 -8.17 -6.34
N VAL A 559 -1.53 -9.05 -6.75
CA VAL A 559 -2.97 -8.79 -6.76
C VAL A 559 -3.72 -9.92 -6.08
N ILE A 560 -4.48 -9.62 -5.03
CA ILE A 560 -5.48 -10.54 -4.48
C ILE A 560 -6.79 -10.35 -5.26
N THR A 561 -7.29 -11.46 -5.80
CA THR A 561 -8.54 -11.49 -6.56
C THR A 561 -9.53 -12.49 -5.98
N ASP A 562 -10.77 -12.44 -6.46
CA ASP A 562 -11.80 -13.45 -6.18
C ASP A 562 -11.42 -14.89 -6.62
N CYS A 563 -10.39 -15.02 -7.47
CA CYS A 563 -9.84 -16.29 -7.94
C CYS A 563 -8.53 -16.71 -7.23
N GLY A 564 -7.99 -15.89 -6.33
CA GLY A 564 -6.71 -16.12 -5.65
C GLY A 564 -5.65 -15.04 -5.89
N LEU A 565 -4.39 -15.35 -5.58
CA LEU A 565 -3.26 -14.43 -5.72
C LEU A 565 -2.69 -14.49 -7.14
N ILE A 566 -2.64 -13.35 -7.82
CA ILE A 566 -2.04 -13.17 -9.15
C ILE A 566 -0.80 -12.30 -9.03
N LEU A 567 0.31 -12.76 -9.61
CA LEU A 567 1.52 -11.96 -9.80
C LEU A 567 1.60 -11.54 -11.27
N LEU A 568 1.74 -10.23 -11.51
CA LEU A 568 1.87 -9.65 -12.84
C LEU A 568 3.31 -9.16 -13.03
N ASP A 569 3.92 -9.56 -14.13
CA ASP A 569 5.14 -8.93 -14.64
C ASP A 569 4.72 -8.02 -15.80
N ILE A 570 4.70 -6.72 -15.53
CA ILE A 570 4.19 -5.71 -16.46
C ILE A 570 5.22 -5.28 -17.50
N ARG A 571 6.42 -5.89 -17.52
CA ARG A 571 7.41 -5.60 -18.57
C ARG A 571 6.86 -6.02 -19.93
N PRO A 572 6.99 -5.18 -20.96
CA PRO A 572 6.56 -5.53 -22.32
C PRO A 572 7.45 -6.57 -23.00
N SER A 573 8.51 -7.05 -22.32
CA SER A 573 9.32 -8.21 -22.74
C SER A 573 8.67 -9.56 -22.43
N GLY A 574 7.50 -9.58 -21.79
CA GLY A 574 6.77 -10.81 -21.50
C GLY A 574 6.21 -11.49 -22.75
N GLY A 575 5.69 -12.70 -22.59
CA GLY A 575 5.07 -13.47 -23.68
C GLY A 575 3.54 -13.40 -23.67
N GLY A 576 2.93 -12.59 -22.80
CA GLY A 576 1.49 -12.61 -22.54
C GLY A 576 1.02 -13.94 -21.92
N VAL A 577 1.92 -14.67 -21.27
CA VAL A 577 1.66 -16.05 -20.85
C VAL A 577 0.83 -16.04 -19.56
N LYS A 578 -0.23 -16.84 -19.54
CA LYS A 578 -0.95 -17.21 -18.33
C LYS A 578 -0.37 -18.50 -17.76
N VAL A 579 0.31 -18.41 -16.62
CA VAL A 579 0.86 -19.55 -15.89
C VAL A 579 0.03 -19.79 -14.64
N VAL A 580 -0.28 -21.05 -14.35
CA VAL A 580 -0.81 -21.47 -13.04
C VAL A 580 0.30 -22.22 -12.34
N GLU A 581 0.75 -21.71 -11.19
CA GLU A 581 1.76 -22.37 -10.36
C GLU A 581 1.10 -22.97 -9.12
N ARG A 582 1.29 -24.27 -8.93
CA ARG A 582 0.83 -24.94 -7.70
C ARG A 582 1.84 -24.71 -6.59
N ARG A 583 1.35 -24.28 -5.43
CA ARG A 583 2.16 -24.05 -4.22
C ARG A 583 1.56 -24.76 -3.02
N THR A 584 2.44 -25.32 -2.21
CA THR A 584 2.13 -25.92 -0.92
C THR A 584 2.55 -24.93 0.16
N LEU A 585 1.62 -24.55 1.03
CA LEU A 585 1.86 -23.67 2.19
C LEU A 585 1.72 -24.46 3.50
#